data_AF-A0A2P8ALA4-F1
#
_entry.id   AF-A0A2P8ALA4-F1
#
_cell.length_a   1.000
_cell.length_b   1.000
_cell.length_c   1.000
_cell.angle_alpha   90.00
_cell.angle_beta   90.00
_cell.angle_gamma   90.00
#
_symmetry.space_group_name_H-M   'P 1'
#
loop_
_entity.id
_entity.type
_entity.pdbx_description
1 polymer ?
#
loop_
_entity_poly.entity_id
_entity_poly.type
_entity_poly.pdbx_seq_one_letter_code
_entity_poly.pdbx_strand_id
1 'polypeptide(L)'
;MTVAACDAADPDALAALLAGIPAAHPLTAVVHAAGVLDDGVLESLTPERLDAVAVPKIDAAWHLHRLTADRDLAAFVLFSSAAATLGSAGQANYAAANAFLDALAAHRRARGLPGISLAWGLWEQASGMTGHLGDADVRRMAEQGAGGLPTEQALHLFDAAWRLDAASVVPVRLDVAALRAQAESGALAPILRGLVRVPLRRSADAAGAGTGGVSLGQRLAGLADPERRKVVLDVVRANIAAVLGHAGADAVDPGRLFTDLGFDSLTAVDLRNRLNTLSGLRLPATLVFDYPTPQALAEKLAGEIAADAAPSTQPLFQGIDTVETLLTTLPLDPVTRDRFTARMRDLLAKATDLAGPAAEPDRPDLDAASDDEIFDFISKEFGIS
;
A
#
# COMPACT_ATOMS: atom_id res chain seq x y z
N MET A 1 26.76 28.82 -25.71
CA MET A 1 25.52 28.50 -24.97
C MET A 1 24.57 29.65 -25.17
N THR A 2 23.36 29.37 -25.64
CA THR A 2 22.30 30.38 -25.81
C THR A 2 21.20 30.05 -24.81
N VAL A 3 20.69 31.07 -24.12
CA VAL A 3 19.54 30.95 -23.22
C VAL A 3 18.42 31.79 -23.82
N ALA A 4 17.24 31.20 -23.97
CA ALA A 4 16.06 31.87 -24.50
C ALA A 4 14.90 31.67 -23.52
N ALA A 5 14.13 32.73 -23.28
CA ALA A 5 12.87 32.62 -22.55
C ALA A 5 11.81 32.02 -23.49
N CYS A 6 11.24 30.88 -23.10
CA CYS A 6 10.20 30.20 -23.86
C CYS A 6 9.39 29.34 -22.89
N ASP A 7 8.07 29.50 -22.90
CA ASP A 7 7.19 28.50 -22.33
C ASP A 7 7.03 27.37 -23.34
N ALA A 8 7.43 26.15 -22.98
CA ALA A 8 7.31 25.00 -23.88
C ALA A 8 5.85 24.51 -24.00
N ALA A 9 4.99 24.89 -23.06
CA ALA A 9 3.55 24.62 -23.14
C ALA A 9 2.82 25.60 -24.08
N ASP A 10 3.43 26.72 -24.47
CA ASP A 10 2.93 27.57 -25.55
C ASP A 10 3.44 27.04 -26.91
N PRO A 11 2.55 26.48 -27.76
CA PRO A 11 2.97 25.89 -29.03
C PRO A 11 3.53 26.91 -30.01
N ASP A 12 3.04 28.17 -29.99
CA ASP A 12 3.47 29.21 -30.91
C ASP A 12 4.84 29.77 -30.48
N ALA A 13 5.03 29.98 -29.18
CA ALA A 13 6.33 30.39 -28.63
C ALA A 13 7.41 29.33 -28.89
N LEU A 14 7.08 28.05 -28.68
CA LEU A 14 8.00 26.95 -28.93
C LEU A 14 8.32 26.79 -30.43
N ALA A 15 7.32 26.95 -31.31
CA ALA A 15 7.55 26.93 -32.76
C ALA A 15 8.47 28.07 -33.20
N ALA A 16 8.27 29.28 -32.68
CA ALA A 16 9.13 30.44 -32.96
C ALA A 16 10.58 30.20 -32.49
N LEU A 17 10.75 29.63 -31.29
CA LEU A 17 12.07 29.25 -30.78
C LEU A 17 12.76 28.23 -31.69
N LEU A 18 12.04 27.16 -32.09
CA LEU A 18 12.58 26.09 -32.93
C LEU A 18 12.91 26.56 -34.35
N ALA A 19 12.19 27.56 -34.88
CA ALA A 19 12.47 28.19 -36.16
C ALA A 19 13.72 29.10 -36.11
N GLY A 20 14.06 29.63 -34.93
CA GLY A 20 15.25 30.46 -34.73
C GLY A 20 16.57 29.68 -34.68
N ILE A 21 16.55 28.35 -34.68
CA ILE A 21 17.76 27.50 -34.63
C ILE A 21 18.51 27.60 -35.97
N PRO A 22 19.78 28.03 -35.99
CA PRO A 22 20.54 28.19 -37.24
C PRO A 22 20.71 26.88 -38.00
N ALA A 23 20.52 26.90 -39.32
CA ALA A 23 20.70 25.71 -40.18
C ALA A 23 22.13 25.15 -40.15
N ALA A 24 23.15 25.97 -39.84
CA ALA A 24 24.54 25.53 -39.68
C ALA A 24 24.75 24.67 -38.41
N HIS A 25 23.84 24.78 -37.44
CA HIS A 25 23.85 24.04 -36.18
C HIS A 25 22.45 23.48 -35.91
N PRO A 26 21.99 22.49 -36.69
CA PRO A 26 20.63 21.97 -36.59
C PRO A 26 20.38 21.35 -35.22
N LEU A 27 19.10 21.33 -34.81
CA LEU A 27 18.67 20.65 -33.59
C LEU A 27 18.87 19.13 -33.76
N THR A 28 19.74 18.55 -32.94
CA THR A 28 20.03 17.10 -32.97
C THR A 28 19.47 16.35 -31.77
N ALA A 29 19.12 17.05 -30.69
CA ALA A 29 18.64 16.43 -29.46
C ALA A 29 17.62 17.31 -28.74
N VAL A 30 16.63 16.69 -28.12
CA VAL A 30 15.71 17.32 -27.17
C VAL A 30 15.87 16.65 -25.82
N VAL A 31 16.02 17.46 -24.77
CA VAL A 31 15.97 17.00 -23.37
C VAL A 31 14.89 17.79 -22.66
N HIS A 32 13.78 17.12 -22.35
CA HIS A 32 12.66 17.71 -21.63
C HIS A 32 12.81 17.43 -20.13
N ALA A 33 13.21 18.47 -19.38
CA ALA A 33 13.44 18.42 -17.94
C ALA A 33 12.53 19.39 -17.15
N ALA A 34 11.50 19.95 -17.80
CA ALA A 34 10.54 20.82 -17.14
C ALA A 34 9.60 20.02 -16.23
N GLY A 35 9.22 20.61 -15.11
CA GLY A 35 8.28 20.01 -14.17
C GLY A 35 8.09 20.85 -12.93
N VAL A 36 6.90 20.74 -12.35
CA VAL A 36 6.50 21.38 -11.10
C VAL A 36 5.83 20.30 -10.22
N LEU A 37 5.88 20.48 -8.91
CA LEU A 37 5.18 19.63 -7.94
C LEU A 37 4.04 20.42 -7.30
N ASP A 38 2.94 19.73 -7.04
CA ASP A 38 1.81 20.24 -6.26
C ASP A 38 1.13 19.07 -5.55
N ASP A 39 1.75 18.63 -4.46
CA ASP A 39 1.39 17.39 -3.78
C ASP A 39 0.06 17.53 -3.02
N GLY A 40 -0.82 16.54 -3.19
CA GLY A 40 -2.12 16.46 -2.55
C GLY A 40 -2.70 15.05 -2.61
N VAL A 41 -3.51 14.70 -1.61
CA VAL A 41 -4.34 13.50 -1.68
C VAL A 41 -5.28 13.59 -2.89
N LEU A 42 -5.60 12.46 -3.50
CA LEU A 42 -6.39 12.43 -4.74
C LEU A 42 -7.73 13.19 -4.61
N GLU A 43 -8.38 13.09 -3.45
CA GLU A 43 -9.66 13.75 -3.17
C GLU A 43 -9.56 15.28 -3.06
N SER A 44 -8.36 15.83 -2.84
CA SER A 44 -8.14 17.28 -2.75
C SER A 44 -7.54 17.89 -4.03
N LEU A 45 -7.40 17.10 -5.09
CA LEU A 45 -6.93 17.60 -6.38
C LEU A 45 -8.04 18.36 -7.10
N THR A 46 -7.78 19.64 -7.40
CA THR A 46 -8.64 20.46 -8.26
C THR A 46 -8.09 20.45 -9.69
N PRO A 47 -8.89 20.85 -10.70
CA PRO A 47 -8.40 21.01 -12.07
C PRO A 47 -7.14 21.88 -12.17
N GLU A 48 -7.08 22.97 -11.39
CA GLU A 48 -5.94 23.89 -11.40
C GLU A 48 -4.66 23.25 -10.88
N ARG A 49 -4.75 22.41 -9.83
CA ARG A 49 -3.62 21.66 -9.28
C ARG A 49 -3.17 20.52 -10.18
N LEU A 50 -4.09 19.97 -10.98
CA LEU A 50 -3.75 19.02 -12.04
C LEU A 50 -3.02 19.73 -13.17
N ASP A 51 -3.56 20.84 -13.68
CA ASP A 51 -3.00 21.61 -14.79
C ASP A 51 -1.63 22.18 -14.45
N ALA A 52 -1.43 22.69 -13.23
CA ALA A 52 -0.14 23.21 -12.78
C ALA A 52 1.01 22.20 -12.92
N VAL A 53 0.73 20.90 -12.77
CA VAL A 53 1.71 19.81 -12.91
C VAL A 53 1.70 19.22 -14.32
N ALA A 54 0.53 19.10 -14.93
CA ALA A 54 0.33 18.50 -16.25
C ALA A 54 0.88 19.39 -17.36
N VAL A 55 0.58 20.68 -17.39
CA VAL A 55 0.98 21.62 -18.46
C VAL A 55 2.49 21.61 -18.75
N PRO A 56 3.38 21.81 -17.75
CA PRO A 56 4.82 21.83 -18.00
C PRO A 56 5.42 20.47 -18.36
N LYS A 57 4.68 19.36 -18.20
CA LYS A 57 5.11 17.99 -18.48
C LYS A 57 4.46 17.44 -19.75
N ILE A 58 3.14 17.29 -19.72
CA ILE A 58 2.32 16.69 -20.76
C ILE A 58 2.28 17.59 -22.00
N ASP A 59 1.75 18.81 -21.88
CA ASP A 59 1.54 19.69 -23.03
C ASP A 59 2.87 20.09 -23.65
N ALA A 60 3.84 20.50 -22.82
CA ALA A 60 5.18 20.81 -23.28
C ALA A 60 5.86 19.65 -24.03
N ALA A 61 5.82 18.43 -23.49
CA ALA A 61 6.40 17.27 -24.17
C ALA A 61 5.65 16.89 -25.45
N TRP A 62 4.33 17.07 -25.48
CA TRP A 62 3.51 16.83 -26.66
C TRP A 62 3.80 17.84 -27.78
N HIS A 63 3.95 19.13 -27.44
CA HIS A 63 4.35 20.16 -28.39
C HIS A 63 5.75 19.90 -28.94
N LEU A 64 6.72 19.58 -28.08
CA LEU A 64 8.06 19.16 -28.50
C LEU A 64 7.98 17.95 -29.44
N HIS A 65 7.16 16.95 -29.13
CA HIS A 65 6.99 15.79 -30.00
C HIS A 65 6.48 16.18 -31.38
N ARG A 66 5.42 16.98 -31.47
CA ARG A 66 4.79 17.38 -32.73
C ARG A 66 5.68 18.28 -33.58
N LEU A 67 6.29 19.29 -32.97
CA LEU A 67 7.09 20.31 -33.65
C LEU A 67 8.50 19.82 -34.05
N THR A 68 8.88 18.62 -33.62
CA THR A 68 10.17 18.00 -33.97
C THR A 68 10.02 16.62 -34.62
N ALA A 69 8.80 16.22 -34.98
CA ALA A 69 8.51 14.89 -35.53
C ALA A 69 9.19 14.64 -36.89
N ASP A 70 9.37 15.69 -37.69
CA ASP A 70 10.00 15.69 -39.00
C ASP A 70 11.51 16.00 -38.97
N ARG A 71 12.07 16.24 -37.78
CA ARG A 71 13.49 16.54 -37.59
C ARG A 71 14.28 15.25 -37.36
N ASP A 72 15.49 15.21 -37.95
CA ASP A 72 16.45 14.11 -37.77
C ASP A 72 17.15 14.23 -36.40
N LEU A 73 16.39 13.96 -35.33
CA LEU A 73 16.92 13.95 -33.99
C LEU A 73 17.70 12.66 -33.74
N ALA A 74 18.88 12.77 -33.13
CA ALA A 74 19.58 11.63 -32.55
C ALA A 74 18.99 11.23 -31.18
N ALA A 75 18.33 12.17 -30.50
CA ALA A 75 17.92 12.01 -29.11
C ALA A 75 16.61 12.76 -28.79
N PHE A 76 15.71 12.11 -28.06
CA PHE A 76 14.55 12.74 -27.44
C PHE A 76 14.37 12.16 -26.04
N VAL A 77 14.85 12.88 -25.03
CA VAL A 77 14.93 12.43 -23.65
C VAL A 77 13.86 13.10 -22.81
N LEU A 78 13.08 12.30 -22.12
CA LEU A 78 12.03 12.75 -21.21
C LEU A 78 12.47 12.45 -19.77
N PHE A 79 12.60 13.49 -18.94
CA PHE A 79 12.84 13.31 -17.52
C PHE A 79 11.51 13.02 -16.85
N SER A 80 11.30 11.76 -16.51
CA SER A 80 10.15 11.25 -15.77
C SER A 80 10.54 11.01 -14.30
N SER A 81 9.67 10.37 -13.53
CA SER A 81 9.91 10.02 -12.13
C SER A 81 9.49 8.58 -11.85
N ALA A 82 10.24 7.91 -10.97
CA ALA A 82 9.88 6.61 -10.43
C ALA A 82 8.48 6.59 -9.79
N ALA A 83 7.94 7.75 -9.37
CA ALA A 83 6.56 7.89 -8.90
C ALA A 83 5.51 7.40 -9.91
N ALA A 84 5.77 7.48 -11.22
CA ALA A 84 4.89 6.93 -12.25
C ALA A 84 4.80 5.40 -12.22
N THR A 85 5.86 4.73 -11.74
CA THR A 85 5.97 3.26 -11.72
C THR A 85 5.67 2.68 -10.34
N LEU A 86 6.20 3.29 -9.29
CA LEU A 86 6.11 2.80 -7.90
C LEU A 86 4.96 3.45 -7.12
N GLY A 87 4.39 4.53 -7.65
CA GLY A 87 3.50 5.41 -6.91
C GLY A 87 4.27 6.28 -5.92
N SER A 88 3.64 7.35 -5.46
CA SER A 88 4.10 8.16 -4.34
C SER A 88 2.89 8.79 -3.66
N ALA A 89 2.88 8.73 -2.32
CA ALA A 89 1.75 9.23 -1.54
C ALA A 89 1.59 10.74 -1.76
N GLY A 90 0.38 11.18 -2.07
CA GLY A 90 0.10 12.59 -2.33
C GLY A 90 0.55 13.09 -3.71
N GLN A 91 1.05 12.24 -4.61
CA GLN A 91 1.60 12.70 -5.89
C GLN A 91 0.83 12.13 -7.10
N ALA A 92 -0.51 12.03 -7.01
CA ALA A 92 -1.31 11.41 -8.06
C ALA A 92 -1.25 12.18 -9.40
N ASN A 93 -1.32 13.53 -9.35
CA ASN A 93 -1.16 14.41 -10.51
C ASN A 93 0.24 14.27 -11.14
N TYR A 94 1.29 14.28 -10.32
CA TYR A 94 2.67 14.13 -10.78
C TYR A 94 2.96 12.73 -11.34
N ALA A 95 2.49 11.67 -10.69
CA ALA A 95 2.62 10.30 -11.20
C ALA A 95 1.93 10.15 -12.56
N ALA A 96 0.73 10.72 -12.73
CA ALA A 96 0.02 10.70 -14.02
C ALA A 96 0.77 11.47 -15.11
N ALA A 97 1.28 12.66 -14.81
CA ALA A 97 2.05 13.46 -15.77
C ALA A 97 3.35 12.76 -16.21
N ASN A 98 4.04 12.09 -15.29
CA ASN A 98 5.24 11.32 -15.62
C ASN A 98 4.92 10.02 -16.36
N ALA A 99 3.80 9.35 -16.04
CA ALA A 99 3.34 8.18 -16.80
C ALA A 99 3.00 8.54 -18.26
N PHE A 100 2.49 9.75 -18.51
CA PHE A 100 2.33 10.25 -19.88
C PHE A 100 3.68 10.37 -20.61
N LEU A 101 4.74 10.87 -19.95
CA LEU A 101 6.07 10.93 -20.54
C LEU A 101 6.62 9.53 -20.88
N ASP A 102 6.44 8.57 -19.98
CA ASP A 102 6.84 7.18 -20.19
C ASP A 102 6.13 6.59 -21.42
N ALA A 103 4.82 6.84 -21.54
CA ALA A 103 4.02 6.43 -22.68
C ALA A 103 4.43 7.16 -23.97
N LEU A 104 4.78 8.45 -23.91
CA LEU A 104 5.23 9.23 -25.07
C LEU A 104 6.56 8.70 -25.63
N ALA A 105 7.51 8.31 -24.77
CA ALA A 105 8.75 7.69 -25.22
C ALA A 105 8.47 6.37 -25.98
N ALA A 106 7.58 5.53 -25.46
CA ALA A 106 7.15 4.31 -26.13
C ALA A 106 6.42 4.61 -27.46
N HIS A 107 5.55 5.62 -27.47
CA HIS A 107 4.80 6.07 -28.64
C HIS A 107 5.71 6.53 -29.79
N ARG A 108 6.78 7.28 -29.45
CA ARG A 108 7.79 7.74 -30.42
C ARG A 108 8.57 6.57 -31.01
N ARG A 109 9.04 5.65 -30.16
CA ARG A 109 9.79 4.46 -30.61
C ARG A 109 8.95 3.56 -31.50
N ALA A 110 7.66 3.39 -31.21
CA ALA A 110 6.74 2.63 -32.06
C ALA A 110 6.58 3.23 -33.48
N ARG A 111 6.98 4.49 -33.69
CA ARG A 111 6.98 5.20 -34.98
C ARG A 111 8.37 5.31 -35.60
N GLY A 112 9.37 4.62 -35.05
CA GLY A 112 10.76 4.72 -35.49
C GLY A 112 11.44 6.05 -35.12
N LEU A 113 10.83 6.85 -34.25
CA LEU A 113 11.42 8.09 -33.75
C LEU A 113 12.23 7.81 -32.47
N PRO A 114 13.36 8.51 -32.25
CA PRO A 114 14.07 8.44 -30.98
C PRO A 114 13.17 8.87 -29.83
N GLY A 115 13.26 8.19 -28.70
CA GLY A 115 12.50 8.48 -27.49
C GLY A 115 12.98 7.61 -26.33
N ILE A 116 13.37 8.22 -25.22
CA ILE A 116 13.65 7.51 -23.97
C ILE A 116 13.10 8.32 -22.80
N SER A 117 12.39 7.64 -21.91
CA SER A 117 11.96 8.19 -20.63
C SER A 117 12.86 7.67 -19.51
N LEU A 118 13.32 8.59 -18.67
CA LEU A 118 14.14 8.31 -17.50
C LEU A 118 13.29 8.57 -16.25
N ALA A 119 12.69 7.53 -15.70
CA ALA A 119 11.87 7.58 -14.49
C ALA A 119 12.77 7.65 -13.25
N TRP A 120 13.31 8.84 -12.97
CA TRP A 120 14.30 9.05 -11.93
C TRP A 120 13.77 8.73 -10.53
N GLY A 121 14.58 8.01 -9.74
CA GLY A 121 14.44 7.97 -8.29
C GLY A 121 14.81 9.30 -7.63
N LEU A 122 14.81 9.33 -6.30
CA LEU A 122 15.19 10.52 -5.54
C LEU A 122 16.66 10.89 -5.78
N TRP A 123 16.92 12.14 -6.20
CA TRP A 123 18.27 12.69 -6.25
C TRP A 123 18.70 13.14 -4.86
N GLU A 124 19.95 12.87 -4.49
CA GLU A 124 20.50 13.24 -3.18
C GLU A 124 20.61 14.75 -3.00
N GLN A 125 21.07 15.44 -4.05
CA GLN A 125 21.20 16.88 -4.05
C GLN A 125 19.82 17.52 -4.22
N ALA A 126 19.47 18.42 -3.29
CA ALA A 126 18.27 19.22 -3.40
C ALA A 126 18.29 20.04 -4.70
N SER A 127 17.23 19.90 -5.49
CA SER A 127 16.93 20.72 -6.66
C SER A 127 15.90 21.78 -6.30
N GLY A 128 15.55 22.68 -7.22
CA GLY A 128 14.40 23.57 -7.03
C GLY A 128 13.09 22.82 -6.78
N MET A 129 13.00 21.56 -7.23
CA MET A 129 11.84 20.70 -7.05
C MET A 129 11.85 19.96 -5.71
N THR A 130 13.01 19.57 -5.19
CA THR A 130 13.14 18.80 -3.94
C THR A 130 13.61 19.63 -2.75
N GLY A 131 13.84 20.93 -2.93
CA GLY A 131 14.32 21.83 -1.88
C GLY A 131 13.31 22.12 -0.76
N HIS A 132 12.05 21.73 -0.92
CA HIS A 132 11.03 21.80 0.14
C HIS A 132 11.01 20.56 1.05
N LEU A 133 11.69 19.47 0.65
CA LEU A 133 11.75 18.25 1.45
C LEU A 133 12.66 18.49 2.66
N GLY A 134 12.12 18.29 3.86
CA GLY A 134 12.91 18.33 5.09
C GLY A 134 13.73 17.06 5.28
N ASP A 135 14.65 17.07 6.24
CA ASP A 135 15.44 15.87 6.62
C ASP A 135 14.56 14.68 7.02
N ALA A 136 13.31 14.94 7.43
CA ALA A 136 12.30 13.95 7.76
C ALA A 136 11.79 13.20 6.51
N ASP A 137 11.48 13.94 5.44
CA ASP A 137 10.99 13.37 4.19
C ASP A 137 12.06 12.52 3.50
N VAL A 138 13.31 12.99 3.52
CA VAL A 138 14.46 12.26 2.98
C VAL A 138 14.70 10.96 3.76
N ARG A 139 14.62 11.01 5.10
CA ARG A 139 14.73 9.80 5.95
C ARG A 139 13.60 8.81 5.68
N ARG A 140 12.35 9.29 5.55
CA ARG A 140 11.20 8.44 5.21
C ARG A 140 11.39 7.72 3.89
N MET A 141 11.88 8.41 2.86
CA MET A 141 12.16 7.81 1.55
C MET A 141 13.31 6.79 1.61
N ALA A 142 14.35 7.07 2.37
CA ALA A 142 15.45 6.13 2.60
C ALA A 142 14.97 4.84 3.30
N GLU A 143 14.10 4.97 4.33
CA GLU A 143 13.48 3.82 5.02
C GLU A 143 12.57 2.97 4.09
N GLN A 144 12.01 3.59 3.05
CA GLN A 144 11.24 2.91 2.01
C GLN A 144 12.12 2.22 0.96
N GLY A 145 13.45 2.31 1.09
CA GLY A 145 14.42 1.67 0.19
C GLY A 145 14.81 2.52 -1.02
N ALA A 146 14.32 3.76 -1.11
CA ALA A 146 14.69 4.74 -2.12
C ALA A 146 15.80 5.66 -1.58
N GLY A 147 17.05 5.18 -1.68
CA GLY A 147 18.21 5.97 -1.27
C GLY A 147 18.44 7.15 -2.22
N GLY A 148 18.90 8.28 -1.66
CA GLY A 148 19.32 9.43 -2.48
C GLY A 148 20.39 9.02 -3.49
N LEU A 149 20.16 9.36 -4.75
CA LEU A 149 21.05 9.11 -5.88
C LEU A 149 21.96 10.34 -6.08
N PRO A 150 23.28 10.23 -5.86
CA PRO A 150 24.21 11.33 -6.10
C PRO A 150 24.19 11.76 -7.57
N THR A 151 24.31 13.06 -7.86
CA THR A 151 24.32 13.61 -9.23
C THR A 151 25.34 12.91 -10.13
N GLU A 152 26.56 12.66 -9.66
CA GLU A 152 27.58 11.97 -10.44
C GLU A 152 27.10 10.58 -10.88
N GLN A 153 26.51 9.82 -9.94
CA GLN A 153 25.93 8.52 -10.23
C GLN A 153 24.71 8.62 -11.16
N ALA A 154 23.87 9.65 -10.99
CA ALA A 154 22.74 9.91 -11.87
C ALA A 154 23.19 10.17 -13.33
N LEU A 155 24.25 10.96 -13.53
CA LEU A 155 24.83 11.20 -14.85
C LEU A 155 25.46 9.93 -15.45
N HIS A 156 26.11 9.09 -14.65
CA HIS A 156 26.55 7.77 -15.11
C HIS A 156 25.37 6.88 -15.55
N LEU A 157 24.25 6.92 -14.83
CA LEU A 157 23.05 6.20 -15.21
C LEU A 157 22.37 6.79 -16.46
N PHE A 158 22.42 8.12 -16.63
CA PHE A 158 21.99 8.80 -17.85
C PHE A 158 22.77 8.26 -19.06
N ASP A 159 24.09 8.19 -18.97
CA ASP A 159 24.95 7.65 -20.02
C ASP A 159 24.69 6.15 -20.28
N ALA A 160 24.43 5.38 -19.22
CA ALA A 160 24.13 3.96 -19.31
C ALA A 160 22.76 3.69 -19.97
N ALA A 161 21.76 4.56 -19.75
CA ALA A 161 20.41 4.39 -20.29
C ALA A 161 20.40 4.29 -21.82
N TRP A 162 21.30 4.99 -22.51
CA TRP A 162 21.45 4.95 -23.97
C TRP A 162 21.84 3.59 -24.53
N ARG A 163 22.41 2.72 -23.71
CA ARG A 163 22.86 1.38 -24.13
C ARG A 163 21.75 0.34 -24.02
N LEU A 164 20.61 0.71 -23.44
CA LEU A 164 19.48 -0.17 -23.23
C LEU A 164 18.50 -0.03 -24.39
N ASP A 165 18.04 -1.16 -24.92
CA ASP A 165 16.96 -1.18 -25.90
C ASP A 165 15.58 -1.06 -25.22
N ALA A 166 15.37 0.07 -24.54
CA ALA A 166 14.18 0.33 -23.74
C ALA A 166 13.60 1.72 -24.01
N ALA A 167 12.27 1.82 -24.01
CA ALA A 167 11.56 3.09 -24.13
C ALA A 167 11.50 3.87 -22.81
N SER A 168 11.40 3.15 -21.70
CA SER A 168 11.38 3.70 -20.35
C SER A 168 12.31 2.88 -19.47
N VAL A 169 13.13 3.57 -18.70
CA VAL A 169 14.03 2.99 -17.71
C VAL A 169 13.84 3.72 -16.39
N VAL A 170 14.12 3.04 -15.28
CA VAL A 170 13.97 3.60 -13.93
C VAL A 170 15.36 3.70 -13.29
N PRO A 171 16.09 4.83 -13.46
CA PRO A 171 17.37 5.01 -12.80
C PRO A 171 17.13 5.35 -11.33
N VAL A 172 17.35 4.38 -10.46
CA VAL A 172 17.10 4.49 -9.02
C VAL A 172 18.21 3.80 -8.25
N ARG A 173 18.57 4.37 -7.09
CA ARG A 173 19.42 3.72 -6.11
C ARG A 173 18.54 3.00 -5.09
N LEU A 174 18.67 1.68 -5.06
CA LEU A 174 17.90 0.83 -4.14
C LEU A 174 18.76 0.38 -2.97
N ASP A 175 18.23 0.52 -1.76
CA ASP A 175 18.78 -0.15 -0.59
C ASP A 175 18.24 -1.59 -0.53
N VAL A 176 19.01 -2.52 -1.09
CA VAL A 176 18.66 -3.94 -1.16
C VAL A 176 18.49 -4.55 0.25
N ALA A 177 19.18 -4.04 1.26
CA ALA A 177 19.04 -4.52 2.64
C ALA A 177 17.68 -4.10 3.22
N ALA A 178 17.30 -2.83 3.02
CA ALA A 178 15.99 -2.33 3.41
C ALA A 178 14.85 -3.08 2.69
N LEU A 179 14.98 -3.29 1.37
CA LEU A 179 13.99 -4.05 0.59
C LEU A 179 13.86 -5.50 1.08
N ARG A 180 14.97 -6.15 1.48
CA ARG A 180 14.93 -7.51 2.05
C ARG A 180 14.21 -7.53 3.39
N ALA A 181 14.48 -6.57 4.27
CA ALA A 181 13.78 -6.46 5.55
C ALA A 181 12.26 -6.24 5.37
N GLN A 182 11.87 -5.40 4.40
CA GLN A 182 10.46 -5.23 4.02
C GLN A 182 9.83 -6.51 3.47
N ALA A 183 10.61 -7.31 2.72
CA ALA A 183 10.11 -8.56 2.17
C ALA A 183 9.89 -9.61 3.28
N GLU A 184 10.76 -9.64 4.28
CA GLU A 184 10.65 -10.51 5.46
C GLU A 184 9.47 -10.14 6.37
N SER A 185 9.09 -8.86 6.42
CA SER A 185 7.91 -8.37 7.16
C SER A 185 6.61 -8.38 6.34
N GLY A 186 6.67 -8.80 5.06
CA GLY A 186 5.51 -8.80 4.16
C GLY A 186 5.07 -7.42 3.66
N ALA A 187 5.81 -6.36 3.98
CA ALA A 187 5.52 -4.98 3.60
C ALA A 187 6.03 -4.60 2.19
N LEU A 188 6.85 -5.45 1.56
CA LEU A 188 7.43 -5.14 0.25
C LEU A 188 6.37 -5.12 -0.87
N ALA A 189 6.36 -4.02 -1.63
CA ALA A 189 5.52 -3.83 -2.80
C ALA A 189 5.71 -4.97 -3.83
N PRO A 190 4.63 -5.52 -4.43
CA PRO A 190 4.72 -6.66 -5.35
C PRO A 190 5.70 -6.46 -6.51
N ILE A 191 5.78 -5.24 -7.06
CA ILE A 191 6.67 -4.89 -8.18
C ILE A 191 8.15 -5.03 -7.83
N LEU A 192 8.53 -4.91 -6.56
CA LEU A 192 9.92 -4.98 -6.08
C LEU A 192 10.35 -6.38 -5.63
N ARG A 193 9.42 -7.34 -5.53
CA ARG A 193 9.72 -8.70 -5.04
C ARG A 193 10.73 -9.45 -5.90
N GLY A 194 10.80 -9.14 -7.21
CA GLY A 194 11.79 -9.72 -8.11
C GLY A 194 13.23 -9.29 -7.82
N LEU A 195 13.42 -8.19 -7.08
CA LEU A 195 14.75 -7.61 -6.79
C LEU A 195 15.42 -8.22 -5.56
N VAL A 196 14.65 -8.90 -4.71
CA VAL A 196 15.16 -9.54 -3.50
C VAL A 196 14.74 -11.01 -3.46
N ARG A 197 15.69 -11.90 -3.22
CA ARG A 197 15.40 -13.31 -2.92
C ARG A 197 15.06 -13.41 -1.43
N VAL A 198 13.80 -13.69 -1.12
CA VAL A 198 13.41 -14.16 0.22
C VAL A 198 13.45 -15.69 0.20
N PRO A 199 14.17 -16.34 1.14
CA PRO A 199 14.07 -17.78 1.28
C PRO A 199 12.61 -18.17 1.53
N LEU A 200 12.05 -19.03 0.67
CA LEU A 200 10.78 -19.71 0.96
C LEU A 200 10.95 -20.43 2.30
N ARG A 201 10.38 -19.88 3.37
CA ARG A 201 10.14 -20.66 4.58
C ARG A 201 9.19 -21.77 4.16
N ARG A 202 9.74 -22.97 4.01
CA ARG A 202 8.99 -24.21 3.78
C ARG A 202 7.96 -24.28 4.90
N SER A 203 6.71 -24.00 4.56
CA SER A 203 5.55 -24.13 5.43
C SER A 203 5.35 -25.62 5.73
N ALA A 204 6.06 -26.10 6.74
CA ALA A 204 5.63 -27.24 7.52
C ALA A 204 5.09 -26.67 8.84
N ASP A 205 3.91 -27.14 9.21
CA ASP A 205 3.10 -26.82 10.39
C ASP A 205 2.21 -25.57 10.32
N ALA A 206 1.00 -25.84 9.84
CA ALA A 206 -0.19 -25.05 10.11
C ALA A 206 -0.62 -25.26 11.58
N ALA A 207 -0.36 -24.25 12.42
CA ALA A 207 -1.20 -23.84 13.55
C ALA A 207 -0.57 -22.59 14.21
N GLY A 208 -1.21 -21.43 14.03
CA GLY A 208 -1.08 -20.27 14.92
C GLY A 208 0.28 -19.55 14.97
N ALA A 209 0.61 -18.75 13.96
CA ALA A 209 1.35 -17.49 14.10
C ALA A 209 1.53 -16.84 12.71
N GLY A 210 0.82 -15.73 12.46
CA GLY A 210 1.15 -14.84 11.35
C GLY A 210 2.59 -14.34 11.49
N THR A 211 3.35 -14.37 10.39
CA THR A 211 4.80 -14.18 10.33
C THR A 211 5.19 -12.76 9.96
N GLY A 212 6.13 -12.15 10.71
CA GLY A 212 6.93 -11.01 10.25
C GLY A 212 7.10 -9.87 11.27
N GLY A 213 7.67 -10.16 12.44
CA GLY A 213 7.63 -9.29 13.62
C GLY A 213 6.48 -9.69 14.54
N VAL A 214 6.63 -9.55 15.86
CA VAL A 214 5.53 -9.81 16.78
C VAL A 214 4.45 -8.77 16.49
N SER A 215 3.34 -9.19 15.86
CA SER A 215 2.21 -8.30 15.55
C SER A 215 1.77 -7.56 16.81
N LEU A 216 1.20 -6.36 16.68
CA LEU A 216 0.78 -5.62 17.87
C LEU A 216 -0.21 -6.46 18.71
N GLY A 217 -1.11 -7.20 18.07
CA GLY A 217 -1.98 -8.18 18.74
C GLY A 217 -1.21 -9.24 19.53
N GLN A 218 -0.17 -9.85 18.96
CA GLN A 218 0.68 -10.83 19.67
C GLN A 218 1.51 -10.21 20.81
N ARG A 219 1.97 -8.96 20.67
CA ARG A 219 2.71 -8.26 21.74
C ARG A 219 1.82 -7.92 22.93
N LEU A 220 0.53 -7.72 22.67
CA LEU A 220 -0.47 -7.37 23.68
C LEU A 220 -1.14 -8.59 24.30
N ALA A 221 -1.01 -9.77 23.68
CA ALA A 221 -1.54 -11.02 24.19
C ALA A 221 -0.93 -11.36 25.56
N GLY A 222 -1.79 -11.56 26.56
CA GLY A 222 -1.38 -11.89 27.93
C GLY A 222 -0.95 -10.70 28.81
N LEU A 223 -0.91 -9.47 28.28
CA LEU A 223 -0.69 -8.27 29.09
C LEU A 223 -1.97 -7.81 29.79
N ALA A 224 -1.82 -7.33 31.02
CA ALA A 224 -2.90 -6.68 31.75
C ALA A 224 -3.29 -5.34 31.07
N ASP A 225 -4.56 -4.94 31.18
CA ASP A 225 -5.10 -3.72 30.56
C ASP A 225 -4.24 -2.45 30.72
N PRO A 226 -3.70 -2.10 31.90
CA PRO A 226 -2.86 -0.90 32.03
C PRO A 226 -1.53 -1.02 31.28
N GLU A 227 -0.93 -2.21 31.24
CA GLU A 227 0.32 -2.46 30.50
C GLU A 227 0.07 -2.45 28.99
N ARG A 228 -1.07 -3.02 28.56
CA ARG A 228 -1.52 -3.02 27.17
C ARG A 228 -1.67 -1.59 26.64
N ARG A 229 -2.35 -0.72 27.38
CA ARG A 229 -2.55 0.70 27.00
C ARG A 229 -1.22 1.44 26.87
N LYS A 230 -0.28 1.20 27.78
CA LYS A 230 1.05 1.81 27.71
C LYS A 230 1.81 1.39 26.44
N VAL A 231 1.83 0.09 26.13
CA VAL A 231 2.50 -0.42 24.93
C VAL A 231 1.87 0.15 23.66
N VAL A 232 0.54 0.23 23.58
CA VAL A 232 -0.14 0.83 22.42
C VAL A 232 0.20 2.32 22.30
N LEU A 233 0.21 3.06 23.40
CA LEU A 233 0.58 4.48 23.39
C LEU A 233 2.01 4.69 22.89
N ASP A 234 2.96 3.89 23.36
CA ASP A 234 4.36 3.97 22.91
C ASP A 234 4.47 3.68 21.40
N VAL A 235 3.72 2.71 20.88
CA VAL A 235 3.66 2.41 19.44
C VAL A 235 3.06 3.57 18.65
N VAL A 236 1.96 4.15 19.13
CA VAL A 236 1.33 5.31 18.48
C VAL A 236 2.30 6.49 18.45
N ARG A 237 2.91 6.84 19.59
CA ARG A 237 3.89 7.94 19.69
C ARG A 237 5.12 7.72 18.81
N ALA A 238 5.63 6.49 18.73
CA ALA A 238 6.74 6.16 17.85
C ALA A 238 6.39 6.35 16.36
N ASN A 239 5.18 5.93 15.95
CA ASN A 239 4.73 6.14 14.57
C ASN A 239 4.46 7.61 14.25
N ILE A 240 3.94 8.37 15.20
CA ILE A 240 3.77 9.83 15.07
C ILE A 240 5.13 10.51 14.93
N ALA A 241 6.09 10.16 15.79
CA ALA A 241 7.45 10.68 15.69
C ALA A 241 8.08 10.36 14.33
N ALA A 242 7.86 9.14 13.82
CA ALA A 242 8.35 8.75 12.49
C ALA A 242 7.69 9.53 11.35
N VAL A 243 6.38 9.80 11.43
CA VAL A 243 5.65 10.58 10.41
C VAL A 243 6.07 12.06 10.41
N LEU A 244 6.30 12.64 11.59
CA LEU A 244 6.69 14.04 11.75
C LEU A 244 8.22 14.28 11.78
N GLY A 245 9.02 13.23 11.66
CA GLY A 245 10.49 13.32 11.67
C GLY A 245 11.11 13.69 13.02
N HIS A 246 10.42 13.44 14.13
CA HIS A 246 10.97 13.65 15.46
C HIS A 246 11.98 12.55 15.84
N ALA A 247 12.93 12.89 16.71
CA ALA A 247 14.03 12.00 17.09
C ALA A 247 13.58 10.73 17.87
N GLY A 248 12.35 10.72 18.39
CA GLY A 248 11.79 9.57 19.09
C GLY A 248 10.40 9.84 19.67
N ALA A 249 9.77 8.79 20.19
CA ALA A 249 8.43 8.85 20.78
C ALA A 249 8.31 9.88 21.92
N ASP A 250 9.39 10.10 22.67
CA ASP A 250 9.42 11.03 23.81
C ASP A 250 9.23 12.50 23.42
N ALA A 251 9.52 12.85 22.16
CA ALA A 251 9.30 14.19 21.63
C ALA A 251 7.81 14.46 21.31
N VAL A 252 6.95 13.43 21.33
CA VAL A 252 5.52 13.55 21.05
C VAL A 252 4.76 13.66 22.37
N ASP A 253 4.16 14.81 22.63
CA ASP A 253 3.27 14.98 23.78
C ASP A 253 1.98 14.16 23.58
N PRO A 254 1.65 13.21 24.48
CA PRO A 254 0.47 12.35 24.34
C PRO A 254 -0.87 13.10 24.39
N GLY A 255 -0.91 14.28 25.02
CA GLY A 255 -2.14 15.08 25.17
C GLY A 255 -2.31 16.17 24.12
N ARG A 256 -1.31 16.41 23.27
CA ARG A 256 -1.33 17.49 22.29
C ARG A 256 -2.17 17.13 21.07
N LEU A 257 -2.91 18.11 20.53
CA LEU A 257 -3.72 17.92 19.35
C LEU A 257 -2.85 17.62 18.13
N PHE A 258 -3.32 16.74 17.25
CA PHE A 258 -2.62 16.42 16.00
C PHE A 258 -2.38 17.64 15.11
N THR A 259 -3.34 18.58 15.05
CA THR A 259 -3.18 19.85 14.32
C THR A 259 -2.01 20.67 14.86
N ASP A 260 -1.84 20.71 16.18
CA ASP A 260 -0.79 21.48 16.84
C ASP A 260 0.58 20.80 16.75
N LEU A 261 0.59 19.48 16.47
CA LEU A 261 1.78 18.69 16.16
C LEU A 261 2.20 18.82 14.68
N GLY A 262 1.39 19.46 13.84
CA GLY A 262 1.68 19.66 12.42
C GLY A 262 1.14 18.56 11.51
N PHE A 263 0.10 17.82 11.92
CA PHE A 263 -0.60 16.92 11.01
C PHE A 263 -1.44 17.68 9.99
N ASP A 264 -1.33 17.23 8.75
CA ASP A 264 -2.15 17.58 7.60
C ASP A 264 -2.85 16.32 7.05
N SER A 265 -3.53 16.44 5.91
CA SER A 265 -4.24 15.32 5.29
C SER A 265 -3.32 14.19 4.81
N LEU A 266 -2.06 14.48 4.46
CA LEU A 266 -1.13 13.49 3.92
C LEU A 266 -0.47 12.69 5.06
N THR A 267 0.04 13.39 6.06
CA THR A 267 0.61 12.80 7.28
C THR A 267 -0.42 11.98 8.06
N ALA A 268 -1.71 12.39 8.06
CA ALA A 268 -2.79 11.59 8.65
C ALA A 268 -3.00 10.24 7.93
N VAL A 269 -3.00 10.24 6.60
CA VAL A 269 -3.13 9.00 5.80
C VAL A 269 -1.92 8.08 6.00
N ASP A 270 -0.71 8.64 6.09
CA ASP A 270 0.51 7.89 6.35
C ASP A 270 0.49 7.23 7.74
N LEU A 271 0.09 7.96 8.79
CA LEU A 271 -0.06 7.40 10.13
C LEU A 271 -1.07 6.24 10.12
N ARG A 272 -2.22 6.43 9.47
CA ARG A 272 -3.25 5.38 9.33
C ARG A 272 -2.69 4.13 8.66
N ASN A 273 -1.96 4.28 7.55
CA ASN A 273 -1.35 3.17 6.81
C ASN A 273 -0.37 2.37 7.67
N ARG A 274 0.48 3.07 8.43
CA ARG A 274 1.44 2.44 9.36
C ARG A 274 0.72 1.68 10.47
N LEU A 275 -0.30 2.28 11.08
CA LEU A 275 -1.07 1.66 12.15
C LEU A 275 -1.88 0.44 11.66
N ASN A 276 -2.49 0.49 10.48
CA ASN A 276 -3.14 -0.68 9.85
C ASN A 276 -2.16 -1.84 9.68
N THR A 277 -0.95 -1.55 9.20
CA THR A 277 0.09 -2.57 8.98
C THR A 277 0.52 -3.24 10.30
N LEU A 278 0.65 -2.47 11.38
CA LEU A 278 1.10 -2.98 12.68
C LEU A 278 0.01 -3.71 13.47
N SER A 279 -1.23 -3.22 13.37
CA SER A 279 -2.38 -3.73 14.13
C SER A 279 -3.14 -4.83 13.42
N GLY A 280 -3.08 -4.90 12.08
CA GLY A 280 -3.94 -5.75 11.27
C GLY A 280 -5.37 -5.22 11.11
N LEU A 281 -5.70 -4.08 11.72
CA LEU A 281 -7.03 -3.47 11.67
C LEU A 281 -7.26 -2.70 10.36
N ARG A 282 -8.55 -2.43 10.08
CA ARG A 282 -8.97 -1.52 9.00
C ARG A 282 -9.43 -0.19 9.59
N LEU A 283 -8.46 0.69 9.88
CA LEU A 283 -8.73 2.00 10.46
C LEU A 283 -9.25 2.99 9.40
N PRO A 284 -10.23 3.84 9.73
CA PRO A 284 -10.79 4.84 8.82
C PRO A 284 -9.80 5.96 8.51
N ALA A 285 -10.00 6.68 7.40
CA ALA A 285 -9.16 7.84 7.05
C ALA A 285 -9.39 9.05 7.97
N THR A 286 -10.53 9.10 8.65
CA THR A 286 -10.90 10.15 9.62
C THR A 286 -10.28 9.97 11.00
N LEU A 287 -9.49 8.92 11.22
CA LEU A 287 -8.95 8.49 12.51
C LEU A 287 -8.32 9.62 13.34
N VAL A 288 -7.53 10.49 12.70
CA VAL A 288 -6.86 11.62 13.36
C VAL A 288 -7.84 12.72 13.79
N PHE A 289 -8.97 12.85 13.10
CA PHE A 289 -10.04 13.79 13.45
C PHE A 289 -10.99 13.22 14.50
N ASP A 290 -11.31 11.92 14.40
CA ASP A 290 -12.17 11.22 15.34
C ASP A 290 -11.49 11.05 16.71
N TYR A 291 -10.15 10.95 16.72
CA TYR A 291 -9.31 10.79 17.90
C TYR A 291 -8.19 11.85 17.88
N PRO A 292 -8.46 13.08 18.35
CA PRO A 292 -7.63 14.25 18.05
C PRO A 292 -6.30 14.31 18.81
N THR A 293 -6.01 13.35 19.70
CA THR A 293 -4.75 13.27 20.45
C THR A 293 -4.12 11.88 20.33
N PRO A 294 -2.77 11.76 20.45
CA PRO A 294 -2.09 10.47 20.47
C PRO A 294 -2.64 9.52 21.53
N GLN A 295 -3.03 10.04 22.70
CA GLN A 295 -3.62 9.26 23.77
C GLN A 295 -5.02 8.72 23.41
N ALA A 296 -5.91 9.56 22.87
CA ALA A 296 -7.24 9.12 22.45
C ALA A 296 -7.15 8.04 21.36
N LEU A 297 -6.21 8.19 20.44
CA LEU A 297 -5.95 7.21 19.39
C LEU A 297 -5.44 5.87 19.95
N ALA A 298 -4.52 5.92 20.91
CA ALA A 298 -3.99 4.73 21.55
C ALA A 298 -5.07 3.95 22.31
N GLU A 299 -5.98 4.64 23.01
CA GLU A 299 -7.10 4.02 23.71
C GLU A 299 -8.04 3.31 22.74
N LYS A 300 -8.36 3.94 21.61
CA LYS A 300 -9.17 3.32 20.56
C LYS A 300 -8.53 2.06 19.99
N LEU A 301 -7.25 2.12 19.63
CA LEU A 301 -6.52 0.95 19.11
C LEU A 301 -6.49 -0.20 20.13
N ALA A 302 -6.25 0.10 21.41
CA ALA A 302 -6.24 -0.93 22.45
C ALA A 302 -7.61 -1.63 22.57
N GLY A 303 -8.70 -0.88 22.43
CA GLY A 303 -10.06 -1.42 22.44
C GLY A 303 -10.36 -2.34 21.24
N GLU A 304 -9.99 -1.92 20.02
CA GLU A 304 -10.24 -2.73 18.81
C GLU A 304 -9.41 -4.01 18.79
N ILE A 305 -8.13 -3.95 19.19
CA ILE A 305 -7.27 -5.15 19.27
C ILE A 305 -7.78 -6.12 20.33
N ALA A 306 -8.31 -5.62 21.46
CA ALA A 306 -8.89 -6.47 22.49
C ALA A 306 -10.18 -7.15 22.03
N ALA A 307 -11.00 -6.46 21.23
CA ALA A 307 -12.23 -7.03 20.66
C ALA A 307 -11.94 -8.11 19.61
N ASP A 308 -10.90 -7.93 18.78
CA ASP A 308 -10.48 -8.89 17.75
C ASP A 308 -9.79 -10.13 18.35
N ALA A 309 -9.18 -10.00 19.53
CA ALA A 309 -8.54 -11.10 20.25
C ALA A 309 -9.49 -11.96 21.11
N ALA A 310 -10.79 -11.65 21.16
CA ALA A 310 -11.76 -12.49 21.86
C ALA A 310 -11.92 -13.84 21.12
N PRO A 311 -11.92 -14.99 21.81
CA PRO A 311 -12.03 -16.29 21.16
C PRO A 311 -13.36 -16.42 20.41
N SER A 312 -13.29 -16.50 19.08
CA SER A 312 -14.45 -16.72 18.21
C SER A 312 -14.71 -18.21 18.05
N THR A 313 -15.98 -18.63 18.16
CA THR A 313 -16.41 -20.01 17.90
C THR A 313 -16.64 -20.27 16.40
N GLN A 314 -16.50 -19.24 15.57
CA GLN A 314 -16.79 -19.26 14.14
C GLN A 314 -15.95 -20.25 13.31
N PRO A 315 -14.64 -20.46 13.59
CA PRO A 315 -13.85 -21.48 12.90
C PRO A 315 -14.33 -22.92 13.14
N LEU A 316 -14.96 -23.18 14.30
CA LEU A 316 -15.52 -24.50 14.62
C LEU A 316 -16.68 -24.85 13.66
N PHE A 317 -17.58 -23.90 13.44
CA PHE A 317 -18.74 -24.08 12.56
C PHE A 317 -18.34 -24.13 11.08
N GLN A 318 -17.39 -23.30 10.63
CA GLN A 318 -16.86 -23.38 9.25
C GLN A 318 -16.19 -24.72 8.93
N GLY A 319 -15.53 -25.34 9.91
CA GLY A 319 -14.97 -26.68 9.75
C GLY A 319 -16.04 -27.74 9.52
N ILE A 320 -17.20 -27.61 10.19
CA ILE A 320 -18.35 -28.52 10.03
C ILE A 320 -18.96 -28.36 8.63
N ASP A 321 -19.19 -27.13 8.18
CA ASP A 321 -19.75 -26.84 6.85
C ASP A 321 -18.85 -27.37 5.71
N THR A 322 -17.53 -27.28 5.91
CA THR A 322 -16.54 -27.82 4.97
C THR A 322 -16.63 -29.34 4.87
N VAL A 323 -16.77 -30.02 6.01
CA VAL A 323 -16.92 -31.48 6.05
C VAL A 323 -18.23 -31.91 5.36
N GLU A 324 -19.33 -31.21 5.61
CA GLU A 324 -20.62 -31.46 4.95
C GLU A 324 -20.54 -31.33 3.43
N THR A 325 -19.87 -30.29 2.95
CA THR A 325 -19.63 -30.07 1.51
C THR A 325 -18.78 -31.19 0.90
N LEU A 326 -17.75 -31.67 1.60
CA LEU A 326 -16.90 -32.76 1.10
C LEU A 326 -17.62 -34.11 1.06
N LEU A 327 -18.51 -34.38 2.00
CA LEU A 327 -19.32 -35.61 2.04
C LEU A 327 -20.31 -35.71 0.87
N THR A 328 -20.78 -34.56 0.37
CA THR A 328 -21.74 -34.50 -0.75
C THR A 328 -21.05 -34.50 -2.11
N THR A 329 -19.78 -34.11 -2.19
CA THR A 329 -19.04 -33.94 -3.45
C THR A 329 -18.07 -35.07 -3.76
N LEU A 330 -17.59 -35.82 -2.76
CA LEU A 330 -16.63 -36.91 -2.96
C LEU A 330 -17.30 -38.28 -2.80
N PRO A 331 -17.16 -39.19 -3.78
CA PRO A 331 -17.55 -40.58 -3.59
C PRO A 331 -16.60 -41.27 -2.62
N LEU A 332 -17.08 -41.57 -1.41
CA LEU A 332 -16.31 -42.28 -0.39
C LEU A 332 -16.47 -43.80 -0.54
N ASP A 333 -15.33 -44.49 -0.68
CA ASP A 333 -15.27 -45.95 -0.59
C ASP A 333 -15.62 -46.45 0.83
N PRO A 334 -15.99 -47.73 1.00
CA PRO A 334 -16.43 -48.27 2.30
C PRO A 334 -15.41 -48.11 3.43
N VAL A 335 -14.12 -48.25 3.16
CA VAL A 335 -13.05 -48.17 4.17
C VAL A 335 -12.85 -46.72 4.63
N THR A 336 -12.89 -45.78 3.70
CA THR A 336 -12.81 -44.34 4.01
C THR A 336 -14.03 -43.86 4.77
N ARG A 337 -15.22 -44.38 4.44
CA ARG A 337 -16.48 -44.09 5.15
C ARG A 337 -16.41 -44.54 6.61
N ASP A 338 -16.00 -45.79 6.86
CA ASP A 338 -15.91 -46.33 8.22
C ASP A 338 -14.91 -45.54 9.09
N ARG A 339 -13.77 -45.17 8.52
CA ARG A 339 -12.76 -44.33 9.19
C ARG A 339 -13.30 -42.94 9.51
N PHE A 340 -13.99 -42.31 8.58
CA PHE A 340 -14.60 -41.00 8.77
C PHE A 340 -15.66 -41.04 9.87
N THR A 341 -16.58 -42.01 9.83
CA THR A 341 -17.62 -42.18 10.85
C THR A 341 -17.04 -42.44 12.24
N ALA A 342 -16.00 -43.27 12.34
CA ALA A 342 -15.31 -43.49 13.62
C ALA A 342 -14.73 -42.18 14.17
N ARG A 343 -14.11 -41.36 13.32
CA ARG A 343 -13.53 -40.08 13.73
C ARG A 343 -14.58 -39.05 14.14
N MET A 344 -15.72 -39.00 13.46
CA MET A 344 -16.83 -38.11 13.83
C MET A 344 -17.46 -38.50 15.17
N ARG A 345 -17.61 -39.80 15.46
CA ARG A 345 -18.07 -40.26 16.79
C ARG A 345 -17.10 -39.87 17.90
N ASP A 346 -15.80 -39.97 17.62
CA ASP A 346 -14.73 -39.59 18.56
C ASP A 346 -14.75 -38.08 18.87
N LEU A 347 -15.04 -37.25 17.86
CA LEU A 347 -15.20 -35.80 18.02
C LEU A 347 -16.49 -35.45 18.77
N LEU A 348 -17.60 -36.14 18.48
CA LEU A 348 -18.86 -36.00 19.21
C LEU A 348 -18.69 -36.35 20.69
N ALA A 349 -18.05 -37.48 21.01
CA ALA A 349 -17.78 -37.88 22.39
C ALA A 349 -16.98 -36.82 23.15
N LYS A 350 -15.93 -36.26 22.53
CA LYS A 350 -15.15 -35.16 23.12
C LYS A 350 -15.98 -33.90 23.35
N ALA A 351 -16.86 -33.55 22.41
CA ALA A 351 -17.75 -32.40 22.55
C ALA A 351 -18.78 -32.61 23.67
N THR A 352 -19.29 -33.83 23.84
CA THR A 352 -20.19 -34.20 24.94
C THR A 352 -19.48 -34.19 26.29
N ASP A 353 -18.24 -34.68 26.36
CA ASP A 353 -17.43 -34.62 27.59
C ASP A 353 -17.10 -33.17 27.99
N LEU A 354 -16.90 -32.29 27.00
CA LEU A 354 -16.71 -30.84 27.21
C LEU A 354 -17.97 -30.13 27.71
N ALA A 355 -19.17 -30.68 27.46
CA ALA A 355 -20.44 -30.11 27.91
C ALA A 355 -20.73 -30.37 29.41
N GLY A 356 -19.93 -31.20 30.09
CA GLY A 356 -20.26 -31.71 31.42
C GLY A 356 -21.46 -32.67 31.38
N PRO A 357 -21.90 -33.24 32.52
CA PRO A 357 -23.09 -34.10 32.53
C PRO A 357 -24.28 -33.28 32.02
N ALA A 358 -24.77 -33.62 30.83
CA ALA A 358 -25.93 -32.99 30.25
C ALA A 358 -27.12 -33.17 31.20
N ALA A 359 -27.80 -32.09 31.54
CA ALA A 359 -29.21 -32.19 31.88
C ALA A 359 -29.89 -32.88 30.69
N GLU A 360 -30.60 -33.97 30.93
CA GLU A 360 -31.34 -34.69 29.89
C GLU A 360 -32.12 -33.70 29.04
N PRO A 361 -32.05 -33.78 27.70
CA PRO A 361 -33.02 -33.09 26.88
C PRO A 361 -34.38 -33.68 27.25
N ASP A 362 -35.25 -32.84 27.79
CA ASP A 362 -36.65 -33.14 28.07
C ASP A 362 -37.33 -33.49 26.73
N ARG A 363 -37.19 -34.75 26.32
CA ARG A 363 -37.98 -35.34 25.26
C ARG A 363 -39.24 -35.84 25.94
N PRO A 364 -40.39 -35.18 25.77
CA PRO A 364 -41.64 -35.74 26.27
C PRO A 364 -41.83 -37.12 25.62
N ASP A 365 -42.05 -38.11 26.48
CA ASP A 365 -42.29 -39.49 26.11
C ASP A 365 -43.63 -39.58 25.35
N LEU A 366 -43.56 -39.62 24.02
CA LEU A 366 -44.73 -39.67 23.14
C LEU A 366 -45.53 -40.96 23.29
N ASP A 367 -44.98 -42.00 23.92
CA ASP A 367 -45.69 -43.26 24.18
C ASP A 367 -46.58 -43.16 25.45
N ALA A 368 -46.44 -42.10 26.25
CA ALA A 368 -47.22 -41.86 27.47
C ALA A 368 -48.11 -40.61 27.41
N ALA A 369 -48.03 -39.82 26.32
CA ALA A 369 -48.81 -38.61 26.14
C ALA A 369 -50.28 -38.93 25.87
N SER A 370 -51.20 -38.18 26.50
CA SER A 370 -52.61 -38.28 26.19
C SER A 370 -52.92 -37.67 24.82
N ASP A 371 -53.98 -38.12 24.14
CA ASP A 371 -54.36 -37.63 22.81
C ASP A 371 -54.46 -36.09 22.77
N ASP A 372 -54.97 -35.47 23.84
CA ASP A 372 -55.09 -34.01 23.95
C ASP A 372 -53.73 -33.28 23.97
N GLU A 373 -52.69 -33.87 24.56
CA GLU A 373 -51.33 -33.29 24.60
C GLU A 373 -50.61 -33.42 23.25
N ILE A 374 -50.93 -34.47 22.49
CA ILE A 374 -50.41 -34.68 21.13
C ILE A 374 -51.01 -33.63 20.17
N PHE A 375 -52.30 -33.33 20.29
CA PHE A 375 -52.94 -32.30 19.46
C PHE A 375 -52.45 -30.87 19.78
N ASP A 376 -52.13 -30.59 21.04
CA ASP A 376 -51.61 -29.28 21.46
C ASP A 376 -50.18 -29.03 20.95
N PHE A 377 -49.36 -30.09 20.87
CA PHE A 377 -48.01 -30.04 20.31
C PHE A 377 -48.03 -29.77 18.79
N ILE A 378 -48.87 -30.49 18.05
CA ILE A 378 -49.02 -30.31 16.59
C ILE A 378 -49.54 -28.91 16.25
N SER A 379 -50.46 -28.38 17.05
CA SER A 379 -51.02 -27.03 16.85
C SER A 379 -49.97 -25.93 17.05
N LYS A 380 -49.06 -26.10 18.01
CA LYS A 380 -47.95 -25.16 18.28
C LYS A 380 -46.85 -25.19 17.22
N GLU A 381 -46.55 -26.35 16.66
CA GLU A 381 -45.42 -26.49 15.73
C GLU A 381 -45.79 -26.16 14.28
N PHE A 382 -47.07 -26.33 13.90
CA PHE A 382 -47.54 -26.03 12.54
C PHE A 382 -48.44 -24.80 12.41
N GLY A 383 -48.73 -24.10 13.51
CA GLY A 383 -49.38 -22.78 13.48
C GLY A 383 -50.77 -22.78 12.83
N ILE A 384 -51.56 -23.84 13.03
CA ILE A 384 -52.93 -23.93 12.53
C ILE A 384 -53.86 -23.60 13.70
N SER A 385 -54.41 -22.38 13.68
CA SER A 385 -55.69 -22.05 14.32
C SER A 385 -56.79 -22.06 13.28
#